data_AF-A0AAN6GY34-F1
#
_entry.id   AF-A0AAN6GY34-F1
#
_cell.length_a   1.000
_cell.length_b   1.000
_cell.length_c   1.000
_cell.angle_alpha   90.00
_cell.angle_beta   90.00
_cell.angle_gamma   90.00
#
_symmetry.space_group_name_H-M   'P 1'
#
loop_
_entity.id
_entity.type
_entity.pdbx_description
1 polymer ?
#
loop_
_entity_poly.entity_id
_entity_poly.type
_entity_poly.pdbx_seq_one_letter_code
_entity_poly.pdbx_strand_id
1 'polypeptide(L)'
;MCPVPDGEAANTSTNGHANGTANGNGTSNGNGGFRAIQTHQAPHQVSNNPYAPVQDFLSNISNFKIIESTLREGEQFANAFFDTETKIKIARALDDFGVDYIELTSPAASEQSRKDCEAIAKLGLRAKTLTHVRCNMSDAKMAVETGVD
;
A
#
# COMPACT_ATOMS: atom_id res chain seq x y z
N MET A 1 -7.98 -22.42 22.76
CA MET A 1 -6.75 -22.12 23.52
C MET A 1 -5.59 -22.24 22.53
N CYS A 2 -4.93 -21.14 22.22
CA CYS A 2 -3.78 -21.13 21.30
C CYS A 2 -2.54 -21.63 22.04
N PRO A 3 -1.66 -22.45 21.42
CA PRO A 3 -0.40 -22.80 22.03
C PRO A 3 0.58 -21.61 21.96
N VAL A 4 1.31 -21.41 23.06
CA VAL A 4 2.45 -20.48 23.19
C VAL A 4 3.68 -21.06 22.48
N PRO A 5 4.55 -20.25 21.86
CA PRO A 5 5.78 -20.73 21.27
C PRO A 5 6.87 -20.89 22.33
N ASP A 6 7.43 -22.08 22.41
CA ASP A 6 8.63 -22.37 23.20
C ASP A 6 9.85 -21.65 22.60
N GLY A 7 10.62 -21.02 23.47
CA GLY A 7 11.87 -20.36 23.12
C GLY A 7 13.00 -21.36 22.97
N GLU A 8 13.63 -21.37 21.79
CA GLU A 8 14.99 -21.90 21.61
C GLU A 8 15.87 -20.82 20.98
N ALA A 9 16.85 -20.36 21.75
CA ALA A 9 17.97 -19.57 21.28
C ALA A 9 19.17 -20.50 21.08
N ALA A 10 19.59 -20.70 19.83
CA ALA A 10 20.98 -20.82 19.40
C ALA A 10 21.04 -21.10 17.89
N ASN A 11 21.20 -20.07 17.07
CA ASN A 11 21.79 -20.24 15.75
C ASN A 11 22.89 -19.21 15.52
N THR A 12 24.11 -19.61 15.86
CA THR A 12 25.34 -19.08 15.28
C THR A 12 25.45 -19.58 13.84
N SER A 13 25.09 -18.76 12.88
CA SER A 13 25.59 -18.79 11.50
C SER A 13 25.27 -17.46 10.83
N THR A 14 26.24 -16.55 10.90
CA THR A 14 26.29 -15.31 10.14
C THR A 14 26.45 -15.62 8.66
N ASN A 15 25.51 -15.23 7.81
CA ASN A 15 25.76 -15.00 6.39
C ASN A 15 25.43 -13.55 6.07
N GLY A 16 26.39 -12.68 6.38
CA GLY A 16 26.41 -11.31 5.91
C GLY A 16 26.67 -11.29 4.41
N HIS A 17 25.63 -11.06 3.62
CA HIS A 17 25.80 -10.63 2.24
C HIS A 17 26.07 -9.12 2.22
N ALA A 18 27.32 -8.76 2.53
CA ALA A 18 27.82 -7.43 2.21
C ALA A 18 27.93 -7.33 0.69
N ASN A 19 27.07 -6.51 0.08
CA ASN A 19 27.22 -6.09 -1.31
C ASN A 19 28.39 -5.10 -1.38
N GLY A 20 29.61 -5.63 -1.31
CA GLY A 20 30.84 -4.88 -1.43
C GLY A 20 31.11 -4.56 -2.90
N THR A 21 30.64 -3.42 -3.38
CA THR A 21 31.15 -2.83 -4.62
C THR A 21 32.55 -2.29 -4.35
N ALA A 22 33.54 -3.18 -4.31
CA ALA A 22 34.94 -2.80 -4.20
C ALA A 22 35.39 -2.24 -5.57
N ASN A 23 35.20 -0.93 -5.77
CA ASN A 23 35.85 -0.19 -6.84
C ASN A 23 37.33 0.01 -6.46
N GLY A 24 38.10 -1.07 -6.57
CA GLY A 24 39.54 -1.06 -6.33
C GLY A 24 40.26 -0.46 -7.53
N ASN A 25 40.51 0.84 -7.52
CA ASN A 25 41.53 1.44 -8.39
C ASN A 25 42.92 1.09 -7.83
N GLY A 26 43.36 -0.13 -8.09
CA GLY A 26 44.70 -0.61 -7.73
C GLY A 26 45.75 -0.04 -8.67
N THR A 27 46.43 1.03 -8.25
CA THR A 27 47.70 1.46 -8.82
C THR A 27 48.74 0.34 -8.67
N SER A 28 48.96 -0.42 -9.73
CA SER A 28 50.01 -1.44 -9.83
C SER A 28 51.32 -0.79 -10.22
N ASN A 29 52.24 -0.68 -9.25
CA ASN A 29 53.65 -0.42 -9.53
C ASN A 29 54.38 -1.77 -9.50
N GLY A 30 54.74 -2.32 -10.66
CA GLY A 30 55.57 -3.54 -10.74
C GLY A 30 55.49 -4.33 -12.04
N ASN A 31 56.60 -4.28 -12.80
CA ASN A 31 57.05 -5.18 -13.88
C ASN A 31 56.18 -5.35 -15.14
N GLY A 32 56.66 -4.73 -16.22
CA GLY A 32 56.26 -5.02 -17.59
C GLY A 32 56.70 -6.42 -18.02
N GLY A 33 55.76 -7.20 -18.56
CA GLY A 33 56.08 -8.51 -19.13
C GLY A 33 54.89 -9.35 -19.60
N PHE A 34 53.65 -9.06 -19.18
CA PHE A 34 52.51 -9.91 -19.51
C PHE A 34 51.31 -9.10 -19.99
N ARG A 35 50.84 -9.37 -21.22
CA ARG A 35 49.55 -8.87 -21.73
C ARG A 35 48.50 -9.95 -21.51
N ALA A 36 47.51 -9.71 -20.66
CA ALA A 36 46.35 -10.58 -20.57
C ALA A 36 45.58 -10.55 -21.89
N ILE A 37 45.32 -11.71 -22.50
CA ILE A 37 44.38 -11.81 -23.62
C ILE A 37 42.98 -11.68 -23.01
N GLN A 38 42.23 -10.64 -23.39
CA GLN A 38 40.82 -10.54 -23.03
C GLN A 38 40.07 -11.70 -23.69
N THR A 39 39.71 -12.71 -22.90
CA THR A 39 38.70 -13.67 -23.33
C THR A 39 37.40 -12.91 -23.46
N HIS A 40 36.82 -12.86 -24.66
CA HIS A 40 35.41 -12.47 -24.79
C HIS A 40 34.60 -13.45 -23.94
N GLN A 41 34.04 -12.93 -22.85
CA GLN A 41 33.09 -13.67 -22.04
C GLN A 41 31.96 -14.06 -22.99
N ALA A 42 31.81 -15.36 -23.27
CA ALA A 42 30.68 -15.84 -24.05
C ALA A 42 29.42 -15.26 -23.42
N PRO A 43 28.48 -14.70 -24.21
CA PRO A 43 27.29 -14.10 -23.66
C PRO A 43 26.64 -15.15 -22.76
N HIS A 44 26.52 -14.83 -21.47
CA HIS A 44 25.85 -15.70 -20.51
C HIS A 44 24.53 -16.11 -21.14
N GLN A 45 24.37 -17.40 -21.45
CA GLN A 45 23.07 -17.93 -21.85
C GLN A 45 22.13 -17.58 -20.70
N VAL A 46 21.16 -16.71 -20.99
CA VAL A 46 20.08 -16.40 -20.06
C VAL A 46 19.40 -17.74 -19.81
N SER A 47 19.68 -18.32 -18.66
CA SER A 47 19.04 -19.54 -18.20
C SER A 47 17.56 -19.21 -18.04
N ASN A 48 16.78 -19.50 -19.07
CA ASN A 48 15.33 -19.42 -18.99
C ASN A 48 14.89 -20.56 -18.09
N ASN A 49 14.72 -20.26 -16.80
CA ASN A 49 14.13 -21.19 -15.85
C ASN A 49 12.75 -21.63 -16.40
N PRO A 50 12.54 -22.91 -16.76
CA PRO A 50 11.28 -23.38 -17.31
C PRO A 50 10.12 -23.32 -16.31
N TYR A 51 10.42 -23.05 -15.04
CA TYR A 51 9.45 -22.80 -13.97
C TYR A 51 9.28 -21.31 -13.64
N ALA A 52 9.88 -20.40 -14.40
CA ALA A 52 9.62 -18.98 -14.24
C ALA A 52 8.13 -18.70 -14.54
N PRO A 53 7.45 -17.91 -13.70
CA PRO A 53 6.07 -17.54 -13.99
C PRO A 53 6.02 -16.75 -15.31
N VAL A 54 5.05 -17.09 -16.15
CA VAL A 54 4.73 -16.27 -17.32
C VAL A 54 4.23 -14.92 -16.81
N GLN A 55 4.76 -13.82 -17.37
CA GLN A 55 4.35 -12.49 -16.94
C GLN A 55 2.87 -12.25 -17.27
N ASP A 56 2.06 -12.03 -16.24
CA ASP A 56 0.68 -11.58 -16.37
C ASP A 56 0.65 -10.05 -16.27
N PHE A 57 0.69 -9.40 -17.43
CA PHE A 57 0.73 -7.93 -17.53
C PHE A 57 -0.52 -7.23 -17.01
N LEU A 58 -1.63 -7.96 -16.82
CA LEU A 58 -2.88 -7.40 -16.28
C LEU A 58 -2.98 -7.56 -14.77
N SER A 59 -2.06 -8.30 -14.15
CA SER A 59 -2.06 -8.54 -12.72
C SER A 59 -1.67 -7.27 -11.95
N ASN A 60 -2.60 -6.82 -11.10
CA ASN A 60 -2.40 -5.68 -10.20
C ASN A 60 -2.15 -6.11 -8.75
N ILE A 61 -1.81 -7.37 -8.50
CA ILE A 61 -1.65 -7.92 -7.14
C ILE A 61 -0.59 -7.14 -6.33
N SER A 62 0.44 -6.60 -6.99
CA SER A 62 1.47 -5.76 -6.37
C SER A 62 1.25 -4.25 -6.56
N ASN A 63 0.18 -3.83 -7.24
CA ASN A 63 -0.12 -2.43 -7.55
C ASN A 63 -1.63 -2.20 -7.58
N PHE A 64 -2.24 -2.15 -6.40
CA PHE A 64 -3.65 -1.87 -6.21
C PHE A 64 -3.83 -0.79 -5.15
N LYS A 65 -5.05 -0.27 -5.07
CA LYS A 65 -5.47 0.70 -4.07
C LYS A 65 -6.65 0.14 -3.29
N ILE A 66 -6.78 0.56 -2.03
CA ILE A 66 -7.88 0.12 -1.16
C ILE A 66 -8.89 1.25 -1.00
N ILE A 67 -10.16 0.90 -1.22
CA ILE A 67 -11.29 1.68 -0.73
C ILE A 67 -11.74 1.05 0.58
N GLU A 68 -11.48 1.75 1.69
CA GLU A 68 -11.91 1.31 3.01
C GLU A 68 -13.34 1.79 3.25
N SER A 69 -14.25 0.85 3.53
CA SER A 69 -15.70 1.10 3.55
C SER A 69 -16.31 0.89 4.95
N THR A 70 -15.51 0.91 6.01
CA THR A 70 -16.02 0.80 7.39
C THR A 70 -17.00 1.93 7.72
N LEU A 71 -16.79 3.13 7.19
CA LEU A 71 -17.66 4.30 7.40
C LEU A 71 -18.84 4.40 6.42
N ARG A 72 -19.07 3.34 5.63
CA ARG A 72 -20.22 3.19 4.73
C ARG A 72 -20.86 1.82 4.92
N GLU A 73 -20.24 0.76 4.45
CA GLU A 73 -20.73 -0.61 4.62
C GLU A 73 -20.74 -1.02 6.09
N GLY A 74 -19.72 -0.62 6.85
CA GLY A 74 -19.66 -0.92 8.29
C GLY A 74 -20.81 -0.33 9.09
N GLU A 75 -21.45 0.76 8.64
CA GLU A 75 -22.66 1.30 9.28
C GLU A 75 -23.90 0.40 9.11
N GLN A 76 -23.89 -0.56 8.18
CA GLN A 76 -24.97 -1.55 8.03
C GLN A 76 -24.81 -2.75 8.96
N PHE A 77 -23.69 -2.86 9.66
CA PHE A 77 -23.47 -3.91 10.64
C PHE A 77 -24.42 -3.76 11.83
N ALA A 78 -24.99 -4.87 12.30
CA ALA A 78 -26.10 -4.87 13.28
C ALA A 78 -25.83 -4.08 14.57
N ASN A 79 -24.56 -3.97 14.99
CA ASN A 79 -24.15 -3.26 16.20
C ASN A 79 -23.27 -2.03 15.92
N ALA A 80 -23.28 -1.49 14.70
CA ALA A 80 -22.55 -0.27 14.36
C ALA A 80 -23.44 0.97 14.56
N PHE A 81 -23.10 1.78 15.55
CA PHE A 81 -23.73 3.08 15.81
C PHE A 81 -22.63 4.11 16.05
N PHE A 82 -22.05 4.63 14.97
CA PHE A 82 -20.96 5.59 15.06
C PHE A 82 -21.50 7.01 15.16
N ASP A 83 -21.11 7.74 16.22
CA ASP A 83 -21.26 9.19 16.25
C ASP A 83 -20.16 9.87 15.42
N THR A 84 -20.31 11.18 15.18
CA THR A 84 -19.35 11.96 14.39
C THR A 84 -17.92 11.85 14.93
N GLU A 85 -17.74 11.87 16.25
CA GLU A 85 -16.42 11.78 16.88
C GLU A 85 -15.77 10.43 16.59
N THR A 86 -16.53 9.34 16.69
CA THR A 86 -16.07 7.98 16.37
C THR A 86 -15.71 7.87 14.90
N LYS A 87 -16.53 8.41 14.00
CA LYS A 87 -16.21 8.41 12.56
C LYS A 87 -14.93 9.18 12.24
N ILE A 88 -14.72 10.35 12.86
CA ILE A 88 -13.48 11.12 12.70
C ILE A 88 -12.27 10.34 13.22
N LYS A 89 -12.39 9.67 14.38
CA LYS A 89 -11.31 8.83 14.93
C LYS A 89 -10.94 7.69 13.99
N ILE A 90 -11.96 6.99 13.46
CA ILE A 90 -11.76 5.91 12.49
C ILE A 90 -11.10 6.46 11.22
N ALA A 91 -11.61 7.56 10.64
CA ALA A 91 -11.08 8.15 9.42
C ALA A 91 -9.60 8.55 9.57
N ARG A 92 -9.22 9.17 10.70
CA ARG A 92 -7.81 9.49 10.99
C ARG A 92 -6.95 8.24 11.15
N ALA A 93 -7.44 7.23 11.84
CA ALA A 93 -6.71 5.97 12.02
C ALA A 93 -6.51 5.23 10.68
N LEU A 94 -7.50 5.26 9.78
CA LEU A 94 -7.39 4.69 8.44
C LEU A 94 -6.40 5.47 7.55
N ASP A 95 -6.41 6.80 7.65
CA ASP A 95 -5.44 7.65 6.96
C ASP A 95 -4.01 7.39 7.43
N ASP A 96 -3.80 7.30 8.75
CA ASP A 96 -2.51 6.97 9.36
C ASP A 96 -2.05 5.56 8.98
N PHE A 97 -2.98 4.60 8.83
CA PHE A 97 -2.70 3.25 8.34
C PHE A 97 -2.25 3.25 6.88
N GLY A 98 -2.67 4.23 6.08
CA GLY A 98 -2.22 4.45 4.71
C GLY A 98 -3.13 3.86 3.63
N VAL A 99 -4.44 3.81 3.86
CA VAL A 99 -5.40 3.49 2.79
C VAL A 99 -5.45 4.61 1.74
N ASP A 100 -5.74 4.28 0.48
CA ASP A 100 -5.85 5.30 -0.56
C ASP A 100 -7.17 6.08 -0.51
N TYR A 101 -8.25 5.39 -0.12
CA TYR A 101 -9.60 5.96 -0.08
C TYR A 101 -10.36 5.51 1.16
N ILE A 102 -11.20 6.40 1.66
CA ILE A 102 -12.17 6.14 2.73
C ILE A 102 -13.57 6.46 2.16
N GLU A 103 -14.45 5.46 2.13
CA GLU A 103 -15.83 5.60 1.66
C GLU A 103 -16.77 5.91 2.83
N LEU A 104 -17.59 6.93 2.64
CA LEU A 104 -18.58 7.42 3.61
C LEU A 104 -20.00 7.10 3.13
N THR A 105 -20.90 6.90 4.09
CA THR A 105 -22.34 6.81 3.83
C THR A 105 -22.84 8.07 3.11
N SER A 106 -23.78 7.87 2.18
CA SER A 106 -24.37 8.93 1.38
C SER A 106 -24.80 10.14 2.23
N PRO A 107 -24.46 11.38 1.85
CA PRO A 107 -24.98 12.56 2.54
C PRO A 107 -26.51 12.66 2.43
N ALA A 108 -27.11 12.03 1.41
CA ALA A 108 -28.56 11.96 1.24
C ALA A 108 -29.26 10.98 2.19
N ALA A 109 -28.52 10.14 2.94
CA ALA A 109 -29.10 9.16 3.86
C ALA A 109 -29.74 9.83 5.09
N SER A 110 -29.12 10.89 5.61
CA SER A 110 -29.65 11.70 6.70
C SER A 110 -28.91 13.03 6.80
N GLU A 111 -29.50 14.00 7.51
CA GLU A 111 -28.82 15.26 7.83
C GLU A 111 -27.54 15.05 8.64
N GLN A 112 -27.48 14.02 9.48
CA GLN A 112 -26.26 13.68 10.22
C GLN A 112 -25.19 13.11 9.29
N SER A 113 -25.56 12.23 8.36
CA SER A 113 -24.64 11.68 7.35
C SER A 113 -24.02 12.80 6.50
N ARG A 114 -24.81 13.81 6.13
CA ARG A 114 -24.32 15.01 5.43
C ARG A 114 -23.27 15.76 6.25
N LYS A 115 -23.55 16.04 7.52
CA LYS A 115 -22.62 16.72 8.44
C LYS A 115 -21.33 15.93 8.67
N ASP A 116 -21.45 14.61 8.85
CA ASP A 116 -20.30 13.72 9.01
C ASP A 116 -19.42 13.74 7.76
N CYS A 117 -20.04 13.67 6.57
CA CYS A 117 -19.36 13.73 5.29
C CYS A 117 -18.57 15.04 5.13
N GLU A 118 -19.20 16.18 5.40
CA GLU A 118 -18.54 17.49 5.39
C GLU A 118 -17.41 17.60 6.42
N ALA A 119 -17.63 17.09 7.63
CA ALA A 119 -16.64 17.16 8.70
C ALA A 119 -15.39 16.36 8.34
N ILE A 120 -15.57 15.15 7.79
CA ILE A 120 -14.47 14.26 7.42
C ILE A 120 -13.71 14.80 6.21
N ALA A 121 -14.42 15.28 5.17
CA ALA A 121 -13.80 15.88 3.99
C ALA A 121 -12.89 17.10 4.34
N LYS A 122 -13.24 17.83 5.40
CA LYS A 122 -12.48 19.01 5.87
C LYS A 122 -11.31 18.69 6.82
N LEU A 123 -11.03 17.41 7.12
CA LEU A 123 -9.94 17.04 8.05
C LEU A 123 -8.55 17.17 7.42
N GLY A 124 -8.44 17.29 6.09
CA GLY A 124 -7.16 17.33 5.39
C GLY A 124 -6.40 16.00 5.44
N LEU A 125 -7.13 14.88 5.30
CA LEU A 125 -6.55 13.53 5.23
C LEU A 125 -5.72 13.36 3.96
N ARG A 126 -4.78 12.42 3.97
CA ARG A 126 -4.02 12.02 2.77
C ARG A 126 -4.84 11.10 1.88
N ALA A 127 -5.62 10.20 2.49
CA ALA A 127 -6.59 9.35 1.85
C ALA A 127 -7.70 10.20 1.26
N LYS A 128 -8.14 9.82 0.06
CA LYS A 128 -9.26 10.48 -0.60
C LYS A 128 -10.58 10.07 0.03
N THR A 129 -11.45 11.03 0.25
CA THR A 129 -12.79 10.80 0.78
C THR A 129 -13.77 10.56 -0.37
N LEU A 130 -14.47 9.43 -0.35
CA LEU A 130 -15.49 9.08 -1.32
C LEU A 130 -16.86 9.02 -0.63
N THR A 131 -17.94 9.24 -1.38
CA THR A 131 -19.28 8.93 -0.90
C THR A 131 -20.10 8.21 -1.97
N HIS A 132 -20.93 7.26 -1.53
CA HIS A 132 -21.87 6.58 -2.41
C HIS A 132 -23.13 7.43 -2.63
N VAL A 133 -23.59 7.55 -3.88
CA VAL A 133 -24.88 8.17 -4.22
C VAL A 133 -25.66 7.31 -5.18
N ARG A 134 -26.99 7.40 -5.16
CA ARG A 134 -27.82 6.84 -6.21
C ARG A 134 -27.63 7.64 -7.51
N CYS A 135 -27.98 7.06 -8.64
CA CYS A 135 -27.93 7.74 -9.94
C CYS A 135 -29.04 8.80 -10.08
N ASN A 136 -28.87 9.90 -9.36
CA ASN A 136 -29.84 10.98 -9.16
C ASN A 136 -29.10 12.33 -9.07
N MET A 137 -29.56 13.34 -9.80
CA MET A 137 -28.98 14.69 -9.79
C MET A 137 -29.00 15.37 -8.42
N SER A 138 -30.05 15.19 -7.60
CA SER A 138 -30.10 15.81 -6.27
C SER A 138 -29.07 15.19 -5.33
N ASP A 139 -28.90 13.87 -5.37
CA ASP A 139 -27.93 13.16 -4.54
C ASP A 139 -26.50 13.51 -4.99
N ALA A 140 -26.24 13.56 -6.30
CA ALA A 140 -24.95 13.95 -6.85
C ALA A 140 -24.57 15.39 -6.48
N LYS A 141 -25.52 16.35 -6.61
CA LYS A 141 -25.29 17.73 -6.21
C LYS A 141 -24.95 17.85 -4.71
N MET A 142 -25.69 17.13 -3.87
CA MET A 142 -25.45 17.13 -2.42
C MET A 142 -24.06 16.57 -2.08
N ALA A 143 -23.62 15.50 -2.75
CA ALA A 143 -22.26 14.97 -2.57
C ALA A 143 -21.18 15.97 -3.00
N VAL A 144 -21.34 16.64 -4.13
CA VAL A 144 -20.37 17.67 -4.57
C VAL A 144 -20.27 18.80 -3.53
N GLU A 145 -21.40 19.21 -2.94
CA GLU A 145 -21.44 20.27 -1.93
C GLU A 145 -20.76 19.90 -0.60
N THR A 146 -20.63 18.60 -0.26
CA THR A 146 -19.94 18.20 0.99
C THR A 146 -18.42 18.34 0.92
N GLY A 147 -17.85 18.37 -0.29
CA GLY A 147 -16.41 18.53 -0.53
C GLY A 147 -15.62 17.21 -0.56
N VAL A 148 -16.28 16.08 -0.81
CA VAL A 148 -15.61 14.80 -1.12
C VAL A 148 -14.79 14.87 -2.43
N ASP A 149 -13.81 13.97 -2.57
CA ASP A 149 -12.82 13.92 -3.67
C ASP A 149 -13.32 13.26 -4.98
#